data_AF-A0A7H0M8S0-F1
#
_entry.id   AF-A0A7H0M8S0-F1
#
_cell.length_a   1.000
_cell.length_b   1.000
_cell.length_c   1.000
_cell.angle_alpha   90.00
_cell.angle_beta   90.00
_cell.angle_gamma   90.00
#
_symmetry.space_group_name_H-M   'P 1'
#
loop_
_entity.id
_entity.type
_entity.pdbx_description
1 polymer ?
#
loop_
_entity_poly.entity_id
_entity_poly.type
_entity_poly.pdbx_seq_one_letter_code
_entity_poly.pdbx_strand_id
1 'polypeptide(L)'
;MKFRKVKNTPDKSEKNMVYLVKDNWNDWFYWETLFTMFYSDDTGELYKIGYTKIASKGMKESSALSADEKGQPFNTPNLPEEFTSLDESFFSLGQSENFYETLNQISRNIRIEILRGIRDCAYDLEIYENYKSHPAMNQSLLRDVSERNIKESLHAIAYEEDHNKPFNFSYLFPNRDANEKEIRLEFSVNNKDIPPSNIQAVIGRNGVGKTTLFSGFIKGVIKLNTDNENSVGSLQVKEGIEWGDNSTYFNSLNLCSYSPFDRFGPVGQNILPSGVKYQYIGLMVLDLRGNDKEQKLRPKSSDELYVEFCSSMQECLVGVRRKRWEECLNILENDPLFSEAGVSKLAQFEDKDYPKDWREIVKTFLNKLSSGHLVTLLSITKLVEVTEDRSLTLIDEPEAHLHPPLISAYIRAVSHLMSERNGVAIVATHSPVVLQEVRSDCVWILNRTGKYVSADRPQIETFGENVGTLTREVFSHEVVNTGFYKMIADASKTFSTFDEVNNYFSNRLGAEARALARSLINKKKRDSYD
;
A
#
# COMPACT_ATOMS: atom_id res chain seq x y z
N MET A 1 10.74 -13.06 -32.94
CA MET A 1 11.34 -11.97 -32.16
C MET A 1 12.85 -12.19 -32.03
N LYS A 2 13.67 -11.12 -32.05
CA LYS A 2 15.10 -11.18 -31.71
C LYS A 2 15.34 -10.52 -30.36
N PHE A 3 16.29 -11.06 -29.61
CA PHE A 3 16.71 -10.56 -28.31
C PHE A 3 18.19 -10.23 -28.35
N ARG A 4 18.58 -9.13 -27.70
CA ARG A 4 19.98 -8.73 -27.53
C ARG A 4 20.27 -8.38 -26.07
N LYS A 5 21.28 -9.01 -25.50
CA LYS A 5 21.84 -8.64 -24.19
C LYS A 5 22.78 -7.45 -24.37
N VAL A 6 22.53 -6.35 -23.67
CA VAL A 6 23.32 -5.13 -23.76
C VAL A 6 23.76 -4.64 -22.38
N LYS A 7 24.84 -3.86 -22.33
CA LYS A 7 25.34 -3.27 -21.08
C LYS A 7 24.58 -2.01 -20.67
N ASN A 8 24.17 -1.21 -21.66
CA ASN A 8 23.45 0.05 -21.46
C ASN A 8 22.24 0.09 -22.39
N THR A 9 21.24 0.90 -22.05
CA THR A 9 20.12 1.21 -22.92
C THR A 9 20.64 1.75 -24.26
N PRO A 10 20.18 1.20 -25.40
CA PRO A 10 20.70 1.60 -26.71
C PRO A 10 20.18 2.98 -27.14
N ASP A 11 21.07 3.88 -27.58
CA ASP A 11 20.70 5.19 -28.14
C ASP A 11 19.98 5.07 -29.50
N LYS A 12 20.29 4.00 -30.26
CA LYS A 12 19.64 3.64 -31.51
C LYS A 12 19.19 2.19 -31.42
N SER A 13 17.92 1.94 -31.68
CA SER A 13 17.35 0.61 -31.60
C SER A 13 17.07 0.03 -32.99
N GLU A 14 17.22 -1.29 -33.12
CA GLU A 14 16.79 -2.03 -34.31
C GLU A 14 15.31 -2.36 -34.17
N LYS A 15 14.60 -2.30 -35.30
CA LYS A 15 13.16 -2.54 -35.35
C LYS A 15 12.80 -3.95 -34.90
N ASN A 16 11.70 -4.09 -34.17
CA ASN A 16 11.17 -5.36 -33.69
C ASN A 16 12.23 -6.18 -32.93
N MET A 17 12.91 -5.55 -31.97
CA MET A 17 13.93 -6.18 -31.15
C MET A 17 13.70 -5.94 -29.66
N VAL A 18 13.97 -6.97 -28.86
CA VAL A 18 13.98 -6.89 -27.40
C VAL A 18 15.41 -6.72 -26.91
N TYR A 19 15.61 -5.77 -25.99
CA TYR A 19 16.88 -5.55 -25.31
C TYR A 19 16.77 -5.95 -23.85
N LEU A 20 17.76 -6.72 -23.39
CA LEU A 20 17.93 -7.08 -21.98
C LEU A 20 19.15 -6.34 -21.45
N VAL A 21 18.92 -5.31 -20.65
CA VAL A 21 19.96 -4.56 -19.96
C VAL A 21 20.19 -5.21 -18.61
N LYS A 22 21.40 -5.73 -18.35
CA LYS A 22 21.73 -6.32 -17.05
C LYS A 22 21.74 -5.24 -15.98
N ASP A 23 21.03 -5.50 -14.88
CA ASP A 23 21.07 -4.63 -13.70
C ASP A 23 22.24 -5.02 -12.78
N ASN A 24 22.71 -4.09 -11.94
CA ASN A 24 23.74 -4.36 -10.93
C ASN A 24 23.16 -4.91 -9.62
N TRP A 25 21.84 -5.07 -9.53
CA TRP A 25 21.16 -5.67 -8.39
C TRP A 25 21.60 -7.11 -8.14
N ASN A 26 21.90 -7.42 -6.87
CA ASN A 26 22.21 -8.76 -6.42
C ASN A 26 21.29 -9.22 -5.29
N ASP A 27 20.54 -10.31 -5.52
CA ASP A 27 19.73 -10.87 -4.43
C ASP A 27 20.60 -11.59 -3.42
N TRP A 28 20.39 -11.30 -2.13
CA TRP A 28 21.21 -11.81 -1.03
C TRP A 28 22.71 -11.55 -1.20
N PHE A 29 23.06 -10.44 -1.86
CA PHE A 29 24.43 -10.09 -2.23
C PHE A 29 25.15 -11.14 -3.09
N TYR A 30 24.39 -12.03 -3.75
CA TYR A 30 24.93 -13.15 -4.51
C TYR A 30 24.31 -13.27 -5.90
N TRP A 31 23.00 -13.41 -6.03
CA TRP A 31 22.35 -13.74 -7.30
C TRP A 31 22.22 -12.54 -8.24
N GLU A 32 22.79 -12.63 -9.44
CA GLU A 32 22.76 -11.60 -10.47
C GLU A 32 21.88 -12.05 -11.65
N THR A 33 20.57 -12.03 -11.43
CA THR A 33 19.55 -12.52 -12.38
C THR A 33 18.66 -11.42 -12.95
N LEU A 34 18.78 -10.17 -12.48
CA LEU A 34 17.88 -9.08 -12.81
C LEU A 34 18.25 -8.40 -14.15
N PHE A 35 17.25 -8.24 -15.01
CA PHE A 35 17.36 -7.53 -16.27
C PHE A 35 16.22 -6.51 -16.42
N THR A 36 16.55 -5.34 -16.95
CA THR A 36 15.54 -4.41 -17.48
C THR A 36 15.27 -4.75 -18.93
N MET A 37 14.00 -5.00 -19.26
CA MET A 37 13.54 -5.27 -20.61
C MET A 37 13.09 -3.99 -21.31
N PHE A 38 13.58 -3.79 -22.53
CA PHE A 38 13.08 -2.80 -23.47
C PHE A 38 12.62 -3.49 -24.75
N TYR A 39 11.60 -2.95 -25.39
CA TYR A 39 11.10 -3.40 -26.68
C TYR A 39 11.19 -2.25 -27.69
N SER A 40 11.75 -2.52 -28.86
CA SER A 40 11.74 -1.61 -30.00
C SER A 40 10.71 -2.05 -31.01
N ASP A 41 9.79 -1.15 -31.39
CA ASP A 41 8.71 -1.43 -32.33
C ASP A 41 9.19 -1.43 -33.81
N ASP A 42 8.24 -1.44 -34.75
CA ASP A 42 8.51 -1.41 -36.18
C ASP A 42 8.95 -0.03 -36.68
N THR A 43 8.78 1.03 -35.89
CA THR A 43 9.29 2.38 -36.15
C THR A 43 10.73 2.54 -35.64
N GLY A 44 11.14 1.72 -34.67
CA GLY A 44 12.42 1.85 -33.95
C GLY A 44 12.30 2.67 -32.67
N GLU A 45 11.08 2.92 -32.19
CA GLU A 45 10.81 3.57 -30.92
C GLU A 45 10.98 2.56 -29.79
N LEU A 46 11.72 2.96 -28.74
CA LEU A 46 12.12 2.10 -27.64
C LEU A 46 11.23 2.34 -26.41
N TYR A 47 10.56 1.29 -25.96
CA TYR A 47 9.69 1.30 -24.79
C TYR A 47 10.29 0.47 -23.66
N LYS A 48 10.35 1.02 -22.45
CA LYS A 48 10.71 0.26 -21.25
C LYS A 48 9.52 -0.59 -20.84
N ILE A 49 9.69 -1.92 -20.79
CA ILE A 49 8.66 -2.86 -20.39
C ILE A 49 8.65 -3.04 -18.87
N GLY A 50 9.84 -3.16 -18.27
CA GLY A 50 10.00 -3.37 -16.83
C GLY A 50 11.09 -4.37 -16.52
N TYR A 51 11.03 -4.97 -15.34
CA TYR A 51 12.04 -5.88 -14.83
C TYR A 51 11.65 -7.34 -15.02
N THR A 52 12.60 -8.16 -15.45
CA THR A 52 12.48 -9.62 -15.49
C THR A 52 13.71 -10.24 -14.85
N LYS A 53 13.54 -11.32 -14.10
CA LYS A 53 14.65 -12.14 -13.62
C LYS A 53 14.81 -13.36 -14.51
N ILE A 54 16.03 -13.67 -14.91
CA ILE A 54 16.34 -14.82 -15.76
C ILE A 54 17.40 -15.66 -15.05
N ALA A 55 17.18 -16.97 -14.99
CA ALA A 55 18.10 -17.93 -14.41
C ALA A 55 18.30 -19.12 -15.35
N SER A 56 19.31 -19.93 -15.05
CA SER A 56 19.62 -21.15 -15.81
C SER A 56 19.90 -22.32 -14.87
N LYS A 57 19.64 -23.53 -15.35
CA LYS A 57 19.81 -24.81 -14.63
C LYS A 57 21.23 -25.04 -14.12
N GLY A 58 22.23 -24.44 -14.75
CA GLY A 58 23.64 -24.56 -14.34
C GLY A 58 24.01 -23.71 -13.13
N MET A 59 23.15 -22.80 -12.69
CA MET A 59 23.43 -21.90 -11.58
C MET A 59 23.43 -22.62 -10.23
N LYS A 60 24.31 -22.21 -9.32
CA LYS A 60 24.53 -22.88 -8.03
C LYS A 60 24.53 -21.88 -6.90
N GLU A 61 24.14 -22.33 -5.71
CA GLU A 61 24.28 -21.57 -4.47
C GLU A 61 25.74 -21.45 -4.06
N SER A 62 26.11 -20.36 -3.37
CA SER A 62 27.46 -20.15 -2.85
C SER A 62 27.96 -21.30 -1.97
N SER A 63 27.07 -21.89 -1.17
CA SER A 63 27.33 -23.03 -0.29
C SER A 63 27.60 -24.35 -1.03
N ALA A 64 27.11 -24.47 -2.27
CA ALA A 64 27.22 -25.67 -3.10
C ALA A 64 28.42 -25.65 -4.06
N LEU A 65 29.19 -24.55 -4.07
CA LEU A 65 30.39 -24.43 -4.90
C LEU A 65 31.55 -25.25 -4.31
N SER A 66 32.15 -26.10 -5.14
CA SER A 66 33.43 -26.73 -4.82
C SER A 66 34.56 -25.70 -4.77
N ALA A 67 35.73 -26.09 -4.22
CA ALA A 67 36.87 -25.19 -4.10
C ALA A 67 37.33 -24.60 -5.45
N ASP A 68 37.22 -25.38 -6.53
CA ASP A 68 37.62 -25.00 -7.89
C ASP A 68 36.57 -24.15 -8.61
N GLU A 69 35.34 -24.15 -8.11
CA GLU A 69 34.21 -23.37 -8.66
C GLU A 69 34.07 -22.00 -7.97
N LYS A 70 34.72 -21.80 -6.82
CA LYS A 70 34.72 -20.51 -6.14
C LYS A 70 35.37 -19.43 -7.02
N GLY A 71 34.64 -18.33 -7.23
CA GLY A 71 35.06 -17.24 -8.12
C GLY A 71 34.57 -17.40 -9.57
N GLN A 72 33.93 -18.52 -9.92
CA GLN A 72 33.24 -18.66 -11.21
C GLN A 72 31.82 -18.07 -11.15
N PRO A 73 31.26 -17.58 -12.28
CA PRO A 73 30.00 -16.84 -12.32
C PRO A 73 28.77 -17.75 -12.29
N PHE A 74 28.69 -18.67 -11.33
CA PHE A 74 27.53 -19.55 -11.12
C PHE A 74 26.28 -18.82 -10.58
N ASN A 75 26.46 -17.55 -10.21
CA ASN A 75 25.43 -16.67 -9.67
C ASN A 75 24.72 -15.84 -10.76
N THR A 76 25.13 -15.90 -12.02
CA THR A 76 24.54 -15.16 -13.15
C THR A 76 24.24 -16.10 -14.32
N PRO A 77 23.15 -15.90 -15.08
CA PRO A 77 22.84 -16.76 -16.22
C PRO A 77 23.81 -16.51 -17.39
N ASN A 78 24.29 -17.57 -18.02
CA ASN A 78 25.14 -17.46 -19.22
C ASN A 78 24.31 -17.23 -20.49
N LEU A 79 23.66 -16.07 -20.58
CA LEU A 79 22.82 -15.72 -21.72
C LEU A 79 23.68 -15.38 -22.96
N PRO A 80 23.31 -15.89 -24.16
CA PRO A 80 23.89 -15.45 -25.43
C PRO A 80 23.79 -13.93 -25.62
N GLU A 81 24.72 -13.34 -26.37
CA GLU A 81 24.62 -11.90 -26.70
C GLU A 81 23.40 -11.60 -27.57
N GLU A 82 23.06 -12.51 -28.48
CA GLU A 82 21.84 -12.47 -29.29
C GLU A 82 21.17 -13.83 -29.35
N PHE A 83 19.84 -13.87 -29.33
CA PHE A 83 19.07 -15.10 -29.48
C PHE A 83 17.65 -14.80 -30.01
N THR A 84 16.96 -15.84 -30.48
CA THR A 84 15.53 -15.78 -30.85
C THR A 84 14.64 -16.46 -29.83
N SER A 85 15.17 -17.44 -29.09
CA SER A 85 14.55 -18.08 -27.94
C SER A 85 15.64 -18.67 -27.06
N LEU A 86 15.44 -18.66 -25.75
CA LEU A 86 16.24 -19.42 -24.81
C LEU A 86 15.88 -20.91 -24.90
N ASP A 87 16.88 -21.77 -24.66
CA ASP A 87 16.69 -23.22 -24.62
C ASP A 87 16.13 -23.69 -23.27
N GLU A 88 15.84 -24.99 -23.15
CA GLU A 88 15.21 -25.60 -21.97
C GLU A 88 15.99 -25.45 -20.66
N SER A 89 17.27 -25.08 -20.72
CA SER A 89 18.08 -24.84 -19.52
C SER A 89 17.78 -23.51 -18.84
N PHE A 90 17.02 -22.61 -19.47
CA PHE A 90 16.67 -21.30 -18.91
C PHE A 90 15.21 -21.23 -18.46
N PHE A 91 14.97 -20.33 -17.51
CA PHE A 91 13.66 -19.96 -17.03
C PHE A 91 13.67 -18.50 -16.57
N SER A 92 12.58 -17.78 -16.79
CA SER A 92 12.45 -16.38 -16.39
C SER A 92 11.16 -16.11 -15.64
N LEU A 93 11.09 -14.95 -14.98
CA LEU A 93 9.87 -14.45 -14.38
C LEU A 93 9.85 -12.93 -14.43
N GLY A 94 8.83 -12.36 -15.09
CA GLY A 94 8.50 -10.94 -14.97
C GLY A 94 8.22 -10.54 -13.52
N GLN A 95 8.81 -9.44 -13.06
CA GLN A 95 8.91 -9.11 -11.62
C GLN A 95 7.77 -8.23 -11.10
N SER A 96 6.76 -7.92 -11.91
CA SER A 96 5.59 -7.15 -11.49
C SER A 96 4.44 -7.36 -12.45
N GLU A 97 3.22 -7.08 -12.02
CA GLU A 97 2.05 -7.05 -12.91
C GLU A 97 2.21 -6.00 -14.01
N ASN A 98 2.81 -4.84 -13.70
CA ASN A 98 3.06 -3.77 -14.68
C ASN A 98 3.90 -4.27 -15.87
N PHE A 99 4.80 -5.24 -15.66
CA PHE A 99 5.56 -5.87 -16.74
C PHE A 99 4.62 -6.54 -17.75
N TYR A 100 3.69 -7.37 -17.28
CA TYR A 100 2.74 -8.09 -18.14
C TYR A 100 1.66 -7.15 -18.70
N GLU A 101 1.13 -6.22 -17.90
CA GLU A 101 0.17 -5.22 -18.35
C GLU A 101 0.75 -4.33 -19.47
N THR A 102 2.05 -3.99 -19.38
CA THR A 102 2.76 -3.23 -20.42
C THR A 102 2.99 -4.07 -21.67
N LEU A 103 3.33 -5.36 -21.53
CA LEU A 103 3.39 -6.27 -22.67
C LEU A 103 2.03 -6.43 -23.37
N ASN A 104 0.92 -6.30 -22.63
CA ASN A 104 -0.44 -6.35 -23.20
C ASN A 104 -0.79 -5.12 -24.05
N GLN A 105 -0.03 -4.03 -23.96
CA GLN A 105 -0.15 -2.89 -24.89
C GLN A 105 0.47 -3.18 -26.27
N ILE A 106 1.25 -4.27 -26.39
CA ILE A 106 1.88 -4.70 -27.64
C ILE A 106 1.00 -5.75 -28.32
N SER A 107 1.10 -5.88 -29.65
CA SER A 107 0.34 -6.88 -30.39
C SER A 107 0.52 -8.30 -29.81
N ARG A 108 -0.59 -9.05 -29.74
CA ARG A 108 -0.65 -10.39 -29.14
C ARG A 108 0.44 -11.34 -29.66
N ASN A 109 0.69 -11.34 -30.98
CA ASN A 109 1.70 -12.21 -31.58
C ASN A 109 3.09 -11.91 -31.03
N ILE A 110 3.44 -10.62 -30.95
CA ILE A 110 4.74 -10.18 -30.45
C ILE A 110 4.87 -10.48 -28.95
N ARG A 111 3.84 -10.20 -28.14
CA ARG A 111 3.83 -10.56 -26.71
C ARG A 111 4.14 -12.05 -26.50
N ILE A 112 3.45 -12.92 -27.24
CA ILE A 112 3.63 -14.38 -27.13
C ILE A 112 5.05 -14.77 -27.53
N GLU A 113 5.61 -14.18 -28.60
CA GLU A 113 7.00 -14.43 -28.98
C GLU A 113 7.99 -13.96 -27.91
N ILE A 114 7.72 -12.83 -27.24
CA ILE A 114 8.56 -12.32 -26.15
C ILE A 114 8.54 -13.30 -24.97
N LEU A 115 7.36 -13.62 -24.44
CA LEU A 115 7.19 -14.47 -23.25
C LEU A 115 7.71 -15.89 -23.48
N ARG A 116 7.46 -16.48 -24.66
CA ARG A 116 8.03 -17.78 -25.02
C ARG A 116 9.54 -17.72 -25.21
N GLY A 117 10.03 -16.65 -25.86
CA GLY A 117 11.45 -16.47 -26.15
C GLY A 117 12.33 -16.35 -24.90
N ILE A 118 11.80 -15.77 -23.81
CA ILE A 118 12.49 -15.70 -22.52
C ILE A 118 12.20 -16.89 -21.58
N ARG A 119 11.28 -17.79 -21.96
CA ARG A 119 10.80 -18.91 -21.14
C ARG A 119 10.19 -18.46 -19.81
N ASP A 120 9.17 -17.60 -19.92
CA ASP A 120 8.51 -17.00 -18.76
C ASP A 120 7.62 -17.99 -17.98
N CYS A 121 7.86 -18.06 -16.67
CA CYS A 121 7.20 -18.98 -15.74
C CYS A 121 5.76 -18.61 -15.41
N ALA A 122 5.37 -17.33 -15.51
CA ALA A 122 3.98 -16.94 -15.30
C ALA A 122 3.15 -17.24 -16.55
N TYR A 123 3.71 -17.08 -17.75
CA TYR A 123 3.03 -17.44 -18.99
C TYR A 123 2.92 -18.97 -19.19
N ASP A 124 3.96 -19.72 -18.84
CA ASP A 124 3.99 -21.19 -18.91
C ASP A 124 4.31 -21.80 -17.53
N LEU A 125 3.25 -22.20 -16.83
CA LEU A 125 3.34 -22.76 -15.48
C LEU A 125 4.07 -24.12 -15.44
N GLU A 126 4.22 -24.82 -16.57
CA GLU A 126 4.99 -26.07 -16.61
C GLU A 126 6.48 -25.80 -16.37
N ILE A 127 6.98 -24.66 -16.88
CA ILE A 127 8.35 -24.20 -16.60
C ILE A 127 8.52 -23.91 -15.11
N TYR A 128 7.54 -23.23 -14.50
CA TYR A 128 7.54 -22.98 -13.06
C TYR A 128 7.61 -24.30 -12.26
N GLU A 129 6.72 -25.26 -12.55
CA GLU A 129 6.66 -26.53 -11.83
C GLU A 129 7.95 -27.35 -11.96
N ASN A 130 8.61 -27.30 -13.13
CA ASN A 130 9.88 -27.96 -13.38
C ASN A 130 11.06 -27.35 -12.59
N TYR A 131 11.02 -26.04 -12.35
CA TYR A 131 12.13 -25.29 -11.73
C TYR A 131 11.82 -24.74 -10.32
N LYS A 132 10.64 -25.00 -9.75
CA LYS A 132 10.23 -24.47 -8.45
C LYS A 132 11.16 -24.85 -7.30
N SER A 133 11.82 -26.00 -7.38
CA SER A 133 12.79 -26.44 -6.36
C SER A 133 14.20 -25.91 -6.61
N HIS A 134 14.44 -25.20 -7.71
CA HIS A 134 15.76 -24.68 -8.05
C HIS A 134 16.15 -23.55 -7.09
N PRO A 135 17.40 -23.48 -6.59
CA PRO A 135 17.83 -22.43 -5.68
C PRO A 135 17.65 -21.01 -6.21
N ALA A 136 18.07 -20.77 -7.46
CA ALA A 136 17.89 -19.47 -8.10
C ALA A 136 16.39 -19.07 -8.23
N MET A 137 15.48 -20.04 -8.34
CA MET A 137 14.04 -19.76 -8.32
C MET A 137 13.63 -19.22 -6.96
N ASN A 138 13.88 -19.98 -5.89
CA ASN A 138 13.42 -19.64 -4.54
C ASN A 138 14.13 -18.44 -3.91
N GLN A 139 15.43 -18.27 -4.16
CA GLN A 139 16.26 -17.25 -3.52
C GLN A 139 16.34 -15.95 -4.31
N SER A 140 16.00 -15.96 -5.62
CA SER A 140 16.12 -14.79 -6.48
C SER A 140 14.81 -14.48 -7.23
N LEU A 141 14.31 -15.36 -8.11
CA LEU A 141 13.11 -15.06 -8.92
C LEU A 141 11.86 -14.85 -8.06
N LEU A 142 11.68 -15.66 -7.01
CA LEU A 142 10.55 -15.61 -6.07
C LEU A 142 10.80 -14.71 -4.86
N ARG A 143 11.92 -13.95 -4.83
CA ARG A 143 12.29 -13.15 -3.66
C ARG A 143 11.16 -12.22 -3.21
N ASP A 144 10.57 -11.51 -4.16
CA ASP A 144 9.48 -10.55 -3.93
C ASP A 144 8.16 -10.99 -4.59
N VAL A 145 8.10 -12.22 -5.12
CA VAL A 145 6.94 -12.76 -5.84
C VAL A 145 6.53 -14.09 -5.23
N SER A 146 5.31 -14.15 -4.70
CA SER A 146 4.75 -15.39 -4.13
C SER A 146 4.33 -16.39 -5.23
N GLU A 147 4.33 -17.68 -4.91
CA GLU A 147 3.79 -18.72 -5.80
C GLU A 147 2.32 -18.44 -6.18
N ARG A 148 1.54 -17.92 -5.22
CA ARG A 148 0.17 -17.51 -5.46
C ARG A 148 0.08 -16.41 -6.51
N ASN A 149 0.89 -15.36 -6.39
CA ASN A 149 0.93 -14.25 -7.34
C ASN A 149 1.19 -14.77 -8.77
N ILE A 150 2.13 -15.71 -8.93
CA ILE A 150 2.41 -16.35 -10.22
C ILE A 150 1.16 -17.02 -10.78
N LYS A 151 0.52 -17.89 -9.99
CA LYS A 151 -0.58 -18.75 -10.44
C LYS A 151 -1.90 -18.03 -10.62
N GLU A 152 -2.21 -17.06 -9.76
CA GLU A 152 -3.51 -16.39 -9.72
C GLU A 152 -3.52 -15.04 -10.46
N SER A 153 -2.43 -14.27 -10.40
CA SER A 153 -2.40 -12.88 -10.88
C SER A 153 -1.54 -12.73 -12.14
N LEU A 154 -0.23 -13.03 -12.07
CA LEU A 154 0.69 -12.86 -13.21
C LEU A 154 0.30 -13.75 -14.41
N HIS A 155 -0.08 -15.00 -14.16
CA HIS A 155 -0.56 -15.91 -15.20
C HIS A 155 -1.79 -15.35 -15.90
N ALA A 156 -2.82 -14.95 -15.15
CA ALA A 156 -4.04 -14.38 -15.71
C ALA A 156 -3.74 -13.12 -16.55
N ILE A 157 -2.90 -12.21 -16.06
CA ILE A 157 -2.53 -10.98 -16.78
C ILE A 157 -1.76 -11.31 -18.07
N ALA A 158 -0.88 -12.30 -18.07
CA ALA A 158 -0.14 -12.72 -19.26
C ALA A 158 -1.06 -13.22 -20.41
N TYR A 159 -2.27 -13.68 -20.07
CA TYR A 159 -3.33 -14.08 -21.01
C TYR A 159 -4.44 -13.03 -21.18
N GLU A 160 -4.33 -11.85 -20.57
CA GLU A 160 -5.37 -10.79 -20.55
C GLU A 160 -6.69 -11.25 -19.90
N GLU A 161 -6.62 -12.15 -18.92
CA GLU A 161 -7.77 -12.61 -18.17
C GLU A 161 -8.07 -11.71 -16.96
N ASP A 162 -9.35 -11.65 -16.56
CA ASP A 162 -9.76 -10.91 -15.36
C ASP A 162 -9.25 -11.64 -14.10
N HIS A 163 -8.32 -10.99 -13.40
CA HIS A 163 -7.75 -11.48 -12.15
C HIS A 163 -8.42 -10.82 -10.93
N ASN A 164 -9.28 -9.82 -11.14
CA ASN A 164 -9.94 -9.10 -10.06
C ASN A 164 -11.03 -9.98 -9.43
N LYS A 165 -10.77 -10.47 -8.23
CA LYS A 165 -11.70 -11.33 -7.50
C LYS A 165 -11.97 -10.75 -6.12
N PRO A 166 -13.24 -10.71 -5.68
CA PRO A 166 -13.58 -10.36 -4.31
C PRO A 166 -12.80 -11.23 -3.32
N PHE A 167 -12.39 -10.64 -2.21
CA PHE A 167 -11.59 -11.33 -1.22
C PHE A 167 -12.03 -10.95 0.19
N ASN A 168 -12.05 -11.96 1.07
CA ASN A 168 -12.51 -11.84 2.44
C ASN A 168 -11.40 -12.29 3.39
N PHE A 169 -11.17 -11.53 4.44
CA PHE A 169 -10.21 -11.87 5.47
C PHE A 169 -10.71 -11.35 6.82
N SER A 170 -10.10 -11.81 7.90
CA SER A 170 -10.39 -11.29 9.22
C SER A 170 -9.13 -11.16 10.05
N TYR A 171 -9.23 -10.31 11.06
CA TYR A 171 -8.23 -10.20 12.10
C TYR A 171 -8.83 -10.58 13.44
N LEU A 172 -8.28 -11.61 14.06
CA LEU A 172 -8.65 -12.06 15.40
C LEU A 172 -7.74 -11.39 16.42
N PHE A 173 -8.33 -10.62 17.34
CA PHE A 173 -7.57 -10.02 18.42
C PHE A 173 -7.04 -11.08 19.39
N PRO A 174 -5.87 -10.84 20.00
CA PRO A 174 -5.32 -11.73 21.04
C PRO A 174 -6.13 -11.68 22.33
N ASN A 175 -6.82 -10.56 22.58
CA ASN A 175 -7.59 -10.33 23.79
C ASN A 175 -9.06 -10.64 23.53
N ARG A 176 -9.77 -11.03 24.60
CA ARG A 176 -11.22 -11.26 24.59
C ARG A 176 -11.97 -10.03 25.11
N ASP A 177 -13.25 -9.95 24.77
CA ASP A 177 -14.14 -8.90 25.26
C ASP A 177 -14.49 -9.10 26.75
N ALA A 178 -15.36 -8.24 27.28
CA ALA A 178 -15.82 -8.32 28.68
C ALA A 178 -16.62 -9.60 29.01
N ASN A 179 -17.12 -10.31 28.00
CA ASN A 179 -17.90 -11.55 28.11
C ASN A 179 -17.08 -12.80 27.72
N GLU A 180 -15.75 -12.67 27.66
CA GLU A 180 -14.82 -13.73 27.24
C GLU A 180 -15.02 -14.23 25.79
N LYS A 181 -15.63 -13.41 24.93
CA LYS A 181 -15.80 -13.70 23.50
C LYS A 181 -14.59 -13.24 22.70
N GLU A 182 -14.34 -13.96 21.62
CA GLU A 182 -13.37 -13.57 20.60
C GLU A 182 -13.79 -12.28 19.91
N ILE A 183 -12.83 -11.40 19.67
CA ILE A 183 -13.04 -10.15 18.94
C ILE A 183 -12.43 -10.34 17.55
N ARG A 184 -13.29 -10.51 16.55
CA ARG A 184 -12.89 -10.68 15.15
C ARG A 184 -13.37 -9.48 14.32
N LEU A 185 -12.45 -8.88 13.59
CA LEU A 185 -12.75 -7.88 12.57
C LEU A 185 -12.79 -8.58 11.23
N GLU A 186 -13.98 -8.70 10.66
CA GLU A 186 -14.18 -9.27 9.33
C GLU A 186 -14.17 -8.16 8.27
N PHE A 187 -13.44 -8.38 7.20
CA PHE A 187 -13.28 -7.48 6.07
C PHE A 187 -13.73 -8.20 4.79
N SER A 188 -14.62 -7.55 4.05
CA SER A 188 -15.11 -8.03 2.76
C SER A 188 -14.86 -6.95 1.72
N VAL A 189 -14.12 -7.29 0.68
CA VAL A 189 -13.69 -6.35 -0.34
C VAL A 189 -14.13 -6.86 -1.70
N ASN A 190 -14.83 -6.01 -2.42
CA ASN A 190 -15.22 -6.25 -3.81
C ASN A 190 -14.96 -4.96 -4.60
N ASN A 191 -14.06 -5.06 -5.58
CA ASN A 191 -13.62 -3.91 -6.36
C ASN A 191 -14.72 -3.33 -7.28
N LYS A 192 -15.88 -4.01 -7.40
CA LYS A 192 -17.03 -3.57 -8.19
C LYS A 192 -18.10 -2.85 -7.35
N ASP A 193 -17.92 -2.73 -6.04
CA ASP A 193 -18.91 -2.09 -5.16
C ASP A 193 -18.97 -0.56 -5.36
N ILE A 194 -20.17 0.01 -5.24
CA ILE A 194 -20.41 1.46 -5.26
C ILE A 194 -21.38 1.83 -4.13
N PRO A 195 -20.99 2.65 -3.13
CA PRO A 195 -19.63 3.16 -2.91
C PRO A 195 -18.60 2.02 -2.68
N PRO A 196 -17.29 2.27 -2.94
CA PRO A 196 -16.24 1.24 -2.84
C PRO A 196 -16.10 0.64 -1.44
N SER A 197 -15.77 -0.66 -1.37
CA SER A 197 -15.50 -1.41 -0.12
C SER A 197 -14.01 -1.63 0.15
N ASN A 198 -13.13 -0.99 -0.61
CA ASN A 198 -11.68 -1.19 -0.57
C ASN A 198 -10.94 -0.29 0.45
N ILE A 199 -11.62 0.65 1.08
CA ILE A 199 -11.11 1.40 2.23
C ILE A 199 -11.87 0.93 3.46
N GLN A 200 -11.14 0.42 4.44
CA GLN A 200 -11.65 -0.09 5.70
C GLN A 200 -11.17 0.82 6.83
N ALA A 201 -12.05 1.63 7.41
CA ALA A 201 -11.68 2.57 8.47
C ALA A 201 -11.76 1.89 9.84
N VAL A 202 -10.68 1.97 10.61
CA VAL A 202 -10.64 1.57 12.01
C VAL A 202 -10.47 2.84 12.85
N ILE A 203 -11.58 3.27 13.45
CA ILE A 203 -11.64 4.51 14.21
C ILE A 203 -11.78 4.24 15.71
N GLY A 204 -11.23 5.13 16.50
CA GLY A 204 -11.42 5.13 17.95
C GLY A 204 -10.47 6.09 18.62
N ARG A 205 -10.56 6.17 19.94
CA ARG A 205 -9.76 7.10 20.76
C ARG A 205 -8.28 6.72 20.76
N ASN A 206 -7.45 7.59 21.32
CA ASN A 206 -6.04 7.28 21.53
C ASN A 206 -5.92 6.15 22.57
N GLY A 207 -5.04 5.18 22.31
CA GLY A 207 -4.81 4.05 23.22
C GLY A 207 -5.82 2.89 23.17
N VAL A 208 -6.82 2.92 22.27
CA VAL A 208 -7.79 1.81 22.14
C VAL A 208 -7.22 0.55 21.48
N GLY A 209 -6.04 0.63 20.85
CA GLY A 209 -5.36 -0.51 20.25
C GLY A 209 -5.19 -0.48 18.72
N LYS A 210 -5.43 0.65 18.06
CA LYS A 210 -5.21 0.83 16.60
C LYS A 210 -3.77 0.46 16.17
N THR A 211 -2.77 1.01 16.87
CA THR A 211 -1.34 0.68 16.69
C THR A 211 -1.06 -0.81 16.99
N THR A 212 -1.75 -1.41 17.96
CA THR A 212 -1.59 -2.84 18.26
C THR A 212 -2.16 -3.70 17.12
N LEU A 213 -3.30 -3.31 16.54
CA LEU A 213 -3.89 -3.95 15.37
C LEU A 213 -2.93 -3.92 14.17
N PHE A 214 -2.32 -2.76 13.87
CA PHE A 214 -1.34 -2.64 12.80
C PHE A 214 -0.10 -3.51 13.04
N SER A 215 0.40 -3.54 14.28
CA SER A 215 1.48 -4.45 14.68
C SER A 215 1.12 -5.92 14.41
N GLY A 216 -0.13 -6.29 14.67
CA GLY A 216 -0.65 -7.63 14.42
C GLY A 216 -0.71 -7.98 12.94
N PHE A 217 -1.24 -7.09 12.09
CA PHE A 217 -1.21 -7.29 10.63
C PHE A 217 0.21 -7.46 10.09
N ILE A 218 1.13 -6.59 10.52
CA ILE A 218 2.55 -6.65 10.09
C ILE A 218 3.16 -8.00 10.48
N LYS A 219 2.97 -8.44 11.72
CA LYS A 219 3.51 -9.73 12.18
C LYS A 219 2.83 -10.93 11.52
N GLY A 220 1.52 -10.87 11.30
CA GLY A 220 0.74 -11.92 10.64
C GLY A 220 1.17 -12.16 9.19
N VAL A 221 1.50 -11.08 8.46
CA VAL A 221 1.98 -11.19 7.07
C VAL A 221 3.47 -11.52 7.01
N ILE A 222 4.31 -10.86 7.80
CA ILE A 222 5.78 -11.03 7.72
C ILE A 222 6.26 -12.32 8.42
N LYS A 223 5.42 -12.99 9.24
CA LYS A 223 5.82 -14.13 10.09
C LYS A 223 7.09 -13.84 10.89
N LEU A 224 7.24 -12.63 11.43
CA LEU A 224 8.31 -12.38 12.39
C LEU A 224 8.11 -13.35 13.57
N ASN A 225 9.01 -14.34 13.72
CA ASN A 225 9.03 -15.25 14.86
C ASN A 225 8.96 -14.40 16.13
N THR A 226 7.79 -14.35 16.75
CA THR A 226 7.66 -13.68 18.03
C THR A 226 8.21 -14.63 19.08
N ASP A 227 9.29 -14.22 19.73
CA ASP A 227 9.56 -14.65 21.09
C ASP A 227 8.26 -14.54 21.90
N ASN A 228 7.97 -15.59 22.67
CA ASN A 228 6.72 -15.99 23.29
C ASN A 228 6.07 -15.01 24.30
N GLU A 229 6.23 -13.68 24.21
CA GLU A 229 5.78 -12.77 25.27
C GLU A 229 4.68 -11.76 24.91
N ASN A 230 4.24 -11.64 23.65
CA ASN A 230 3.06 -10.82 23.34
C ASN A 230 2.27 -11.40 22.16
N SER A 231 1.14 -12.06 22.45
CA SER A 231 0.17 -12.47 21.45
C SER A 231 -0.35 -11.24 20.71
N VAL A 232 -0.06 -11.14 19.42
CA VAL A 232 -0.39 -9.98 18.58
C VAL A 232 -1.59 -10.21 17.66
N GLY A 233 -2.45 -11.19 17.98
CA GLY A 233 -3.58 -11.57 17.14
C GLY A 233 -3.17 -12.38 15.90
N SER A 234 -4.15 -12.77 15.08
CA SER A 234 -3.92 -13.54 13.85
C SER A 234 -4.73 -13.04 12.66
N LEU A 235 -4.07 -13.01 11.49
CA LEU A 235 -4.71 -12.80 10.20
C LEU A 235 -5.31 -14.12 9.72
N GLN A 236 -6.64 -14.18 9.62
CA GLN A 236 -7.37 -15.37 9.23
C GLN A 236 -8.06 -15.18 7.89
N VAL A 237 -8.14 -16.26 7.12
CA VAL A 237 -8.84 -16.34 5.85
C VAL A 237 -9.82 -17.49 5.94
N LYS A 238 -10.97 -17.34 5.29
CA LYS A 238 -12.00 -18.37 5.30
C LYS A 238 -11.70 -19.43 4.24
N GLU A 239 -11.47 -20.66 4.67
CA GLU A 239 -11.36 -21.83 3.79
C GLU A 239 -12.59 -22.72 4.02
N GLY A 240 -13.60 -22.59 3.16
CA GLY A 240 -14.91 -23.24 3.35
C GLY A 240 -15.73 -22.57 4.45
N ILE A 241 -15.91 -23.23 5.59
CA ILE A 241 -16.71 -22.73 6.73
C ILE A 241 -15.81 -22.20 7.87
N GLU A 242 -14.55 -22.64 7.95
CA GLU A 242 -13.64 -22.32 9.05
C GLU A 242 -12.68 -21.18 8.70
N TRP A 243 -12.24 -20.47 9.74
CA TRP A 243 -11.21 -19.43 9.66
C TRP A 243 -9.86 -20.06 9.99
N GLY A 244 -8.91 -19.96 9.06
CA GLY A 244 -7.55 -20.47 9.24
C GLY A 244 -6.51 -19.36 9.03
N ASP A 245 -5.37 -19.49 9.70
CA ASP A 245 -4.26 -18.54 9.51
C ASP A 245 -3.66 -18.70 8.10
N ASN A 246 -3.56 -17.62 7.35
CA ASN A 246 -2.97 -17.64 6.00
C ASN A 246 -2.14 -16.38 5.76
N SER A 247 -0.85 -16.48 6.10
CA SER A 247 0.14 -15.40 5.92
C SER A 247 0.43 -15.05 4.46
N THR A 248 0.17 -15.98 3.53
CA THR A 248 0.44 -15.82 2.09
C THR A 248 -0.80 -15.31 1.34
N TYR A 249 -1.78 -14.80 2.07
CA TYR A 249 -3.03 -14.35 1.48
C TYR A 249 -2.87 -13.08 0.64
N PHE A 250 -2.07 -12.14 1.14
CA PHE A 250 -1.73 -10.90 0.47
C PHE A 250 -0.38 -11.01 -0.24
N ASN A 251 -0.29 -10.45 -1.45
CA ASN A 251 0.96 -10.45 -2.21
C ASN A 251 1.95 -9.41 -1.69
N SER A 252 1.44 -8.30 -1.14
CA SER A 252 2.27 -7.27 -0.53
C SER A 252 1.57 -6.58 0.65
N LEU A 253 2.39 -6.10 1.58
CA LEU A 253 2.00 -5.30 2.73
C LEU A 253 2.67 -3.93 2.65
N ASN A 254 1.87 -2.88 2.54
CA ASN A 254 2.35 -1.49 2.51
C ASN A 254 1.95 -0.80 3.81
N LEU A 255 2.90 -0.17 4.52
CA LEU A 255 2.62 0.62 5.71
C LEU A 255 2.90 2.10 5.43
N CYS A 256 1.86 2.92 5.45
CA CYS A 256 1.92 4.37 5.39
C CYS A 256 1.83 4.94 6.81
N SER A 257 2.92 5.52 7.30
CA SER A 257 2.96 6.15 8.63
C SER A 257 3.88 7.37 8.62
N TYR A 258 3.30 8.53 8.95
CA TYR A 258 4.01 9.81 8.93
C TYR A 258 4.16 10.45 10.31
N SER A 259 3.86 9.71 11.38
CA SER A 259 4.14 10.19 12.73
C SER A 259 5.61 9.90 13.09
N PRO A 260 6.37 10.92 13.54
CA PRO A 260 7.76 10.73 13.97
C PRO A 260 7.87 9.99 15.31
N PHE A 261 6.75 9.74 15.99
CA PHE A 261 6.66 9.02 17.25
C PHE A 261 6.26 7.57 17.07
N ASP A 262 6.04 7.14 15.83
CA ASP A 262 5.65 5.78 15.53
C ASP A 262 6.79 4.83 15.86
N ARG A 263 6.40 3.68 16.42
CA ARG A 263 7.31 2.57 16.69
C ARG A 263 7.43 1.63 15.49
N PHE A 264 6.69 1.92 14.42
CA PHE A 264 6.78 1.22 13.17
C PHE A 264 7.85 1.83 12.29
N GLY A 265 8.37 1.03 11.38
CA GLY A 265 9.36 1.50 10.43
C GLY A 265 9.64 0.48 9.34
N PRO A 266 10.64 0.77 8.51
CA PRO A 266 11.18 -0.21 7.58
C PRO A 266 11.67 -1.45 8.33
N VAL A 267 11.38 -2.62 7.76
CA VAL A 267 11.89 -3.91 8.21
C VAL A 267 13.07 -4.27 7.32
N GLY A 268 14.19 -4.68 7.92
CA GLY A 268 15.36 -5.09 7.15
C GLY A 268 15.05 -6.31 6.27
N GLN A 269 15.50 -6.28 5.01
CA GLN A 269 15.23 -7.34 4.03
C GLN A 269 15.66 -8.74 4.49
N ASN A 270 16.66 -8.84 5.35
CA ASN A 270 17.15 -10.12 5.88
C ASN A 270 16.16 -10.85 6.79
N ILE A 271 15.10 -10.16 7.23
CA ILE A 271 14.10 -10.70 8.17
C ILE A 271 12.81 -11.07 7.43
N LEU A 272 12.62 -10.60 6.19
CA LEU A 272 11.44 -10.91 5.39
C LEU A 272 11.55 -12.34 4.81
N PRO A 273 10.53 -13.18 4.95
CA PRO A 273 10.46 -14.46 4.24
C PRO A 273 10.45 -14.23 2.72
N SER A 274 10.99 -15.19 1.95
CA SER A 274 10.90 -15.16 0.49
C SER A 274 9.44 -15.16 0.04
N GLY A 275 9.11 -14.34 -0.96
CA GLY A 275 7.77 -14.16 -1.49
C GLY A 275 6.88 -13.21 -0.68
N VAL A 276 7.39 -12.60 0.41
CA VAL A 276 6.67 -11.57 1.18
C VAL A 276 7.25 -10.19 0.88
N LYS A 277 6.46 -9.36 0.21
CA LYS A 277 6.83 -7.97 -0.07
C LYS A 277 6.30 -7.05 1.03
N TYR A 278 7.20 -6.37 1.74
CA TYR A 278 6.85 -5.35 2.72
C TYR A 278 7.46 -4.00 2.33
N GLN A 279 6.61 -2.98 2.23
CA GLN A 279 7.05 -1.61 1.96
C GLN A 279 6.63 -0.68 3.10
N TYR A 280 7.61 0.03 3.66
CA TYR A 280 7.33 1.18 4.53
C TYR A 280 7.36 2.47 3.71
N ILE A 281 6.31 3.29 3.87
CA ILE A 281 6.10 4.59 3.23
C ILE A 281 5.89 5.59 4.38
N GLY A 282 6.90 6.41 4.66
CA GLY A 282 6.83 7.25 5.85
C GLY A 282 8.10 8.01 6.17
N LEU A 283 8.12 8.64 7.35
CA LEU A 283 9.20 9.52 7.78
C LEU A 283 10.39 8.79 8.39
N MET A 284 10.26 7.53 8.79
CA MET A 284 11.33 6.81 9.49
C MET A 284 12.25 6.03 8.54
N VAL A 285 13.52 5.91 8.89
CA VAL A 285 14.52 5.09 8.21
C VAL A 285 15.43 4.41 9.22
N LEU A 286 16.00 3.24 8.88
CA LEU A 286 17.01 2.58 9.70
C LEU A 286 18.28 3.44 9.75
N ASP A 287 18.77 3.73 10.97
CA ASP A 287 20.04 4.42 11.15
C ASP A 287 21.21 3.45 11.00
N LEU A 288 21.77 3.40 9.80
CA LEU A 288 22.93 2.57 9.45
C LEU A 288 24.28 3.18 9.86
N ARG A 289 24.29 4.33 10.55
CA ARG A 289 25.52 5.07 10.90
C ARG A 289 26.18 4.63 12.22
N GLY A 290 25.57 3.67 12.95
CA GLY A 290 26.07 3.16 14.24
C GLY A 290 26.62 1.73 14.18
N ASN A 291 27.43 1.34 15.17
CA ASN A 291 27.90 -0.04 15.34
C ASN A 291 26.75 -1.00 15.74
N ASP A 292 26.05 -1.56 14.74
CA ASP A 292 25.56 -2.94 14.57
C ASP A 292 24.99 -3.79 15.73
N LYS A 293 24.35 -3.21 16.75
CA LYS A 293 23.54 -4.04 17.70
C LYS A 293 22.10 -3.63 17.94
N GLU A 294 21.72 -2.41 17.58
CA GLU A 294 20.31 -1.99 17.65
C GLU A 294 19.96 -1.21 16.38
N GLN A 295 19.06 -1.77 15.57
CA GLN A 295 18.45 -1.10 14.42
C GLN A 295 17.60 0.07 14.94
N LYS A 296 18.22 1.22 15.18
CA LYS A 296 17.50 2.42 15.62
C LYS A 296 16.83 3.09 14.44
N LEU A 297 15.58 3.51 14.64
CA LEU A 297 14.86 4.33 13.66
C LEU A 297 15.24 5.80 13.85
N ARG A 298 15.40 6.52 12.74
CA ARG A 298 15.55 7.97 12.72
C ARG A 298 14.60 8.59 11.69
N PRO A 299 14.22 9.87 11.85
CA PRO A 299 13.55 10.60 10.79
C PRO A 299 14.44 10.77 9.55
N LYS A 300 13.81 10.76 8.38
CA LYS A 300 14.41 11.11 7.07
C LYS A 300 14.63 12.62 6.99
N SER A 301 15.69 13.02 6.29
CA SER A 301 15.90 14.42 5.91
C SER A 301 15.01 14.80 4.71
N SER A 302 14.85 16.10 4.47
CA SER A 302 14.13 16.61 3.29
C SER A 302 14.75 16.09 1.97
N ASP A 303 16.07 16.05 1.88
CA ASP A 303 16.77 15.54 0.69
C ASP A 303 16.52 14.04 0.48
N GLU A 304 16.44 13.25 1.55
CA GLU A 304 16.10 11.81 1.46
C GLU A 304 14.69 11.60 0.93
N LEU A 305 13.70 12.36 1.41
CA LEU A 305 12.32 12.30 0.93
C LEU A 305 12.21 12.71 -0.55
N TYR A 306 12.97 13.71 -0.96
CA TYR A 306 13.02 14.17 -2.35
C TYR A 306 13.65 13.13 -3.29
N VAL A 307 14.76 12.50 -2.89
CA VAL A 307 15.39 11.41 -3.66
C VAL A 307 14.43 10.23 -3.78
N GLU A 308 13.74 9.89 -2.69
CA GLU A 308 12.71 8.86 -2.67
C GLU A 308 11.55 9.18 -3.61
N PHE A 309 11.06 10.42 -3.61
CA PHE A 309 10.03 10.87 -4.56
C PHE A 309 10.49 10.70 -6.01
N CYS A 310 11.68 11.21 -6.35
CA CYS A 310 12.22 11.11 -7.70
C CYS A 310 12.35 9.65 -8.16
N SER A 311 12.86 8.77 -7.30
CA SER A 311 12.96 7.34 -7.62
C SER A 311 11.57 6.72 -7.88
N SER A 312 10.58 7.08 -7.06
CA SER A 312 9.21 6.56 -7.20
C SER A 312 8.54 7.06 -8.46
N MET A 313 8.74 8.35 -8.78
CA MET A 313 8.25 8.97 -10.00
C MET A 313 8.83 8.29 -11.24
N GLN A 314 10.13 7.98 -11.26
CA GLN A 314 10.74 7.25 -12.38
C GLN A 314 10.10 5.87 -12.59
N GLU A 315 9.78 5.18 -11.50
CA GLU A 315 9.07 3.90 -11.57
C GLU A 315 7.62 4.08 -12.04
N CYS A 316 6.93 5.14 -11.59
CA CYS A 316 5.57 5.46 -12.02
C CYS A 316 5.47 5.77 -13.52
N LEU A 317 6.51 6.35 -14.13
CA LEU A 317 6.52 6.70 -15.55
C LEU A 317 6.68 5.49 -16.50
N VAL A 318 6.77 4.25 -16.00
CA VAL A 318 6.97 3.04 -16.81
C VAL A 318 5.65 2.38 -17.20
N GLY A 319 5.38 2.29 -18.49
CA GLY A 319 4.30 1.46 -19.04
C GLY A 319 2.91 1.92 -18.59
N VAL A 320 2.03 0.98 -18.27
CA VAL A 320 0.64 1.29 -17.86
C VAL A 320 0.55 2.00 -16.51
N ARG A 321 1.55 1.83 -15.63
CA ARG A 321 1.62 2.51 -14.33
C ARG A 321 1.59 4.04 -14.48
N ARG A 322 2.07 4.59 -15.60
CA ARG A 322 2.06 6.02 -15.90
C ARG A 322 0.65 6.59 -15.89
N LYS A 323 -0.26 5.92 -16.58
CA LYS A 323 -1.68 6.30 -16.66
C LYS A 323 -2.35 6.21 -15.29
N ARG A 324 -2.09 5.13 -14.55
CA ARG A 324 -2.61 4.94 -13.19
C ARG A 324 -2.16 6.05 -12.24
N TRP A 325 -0.89 6.43 -12.32
CA TRP A 325 -0.37 7.54 -11.54
C TRP A 325 -1.05 8.86 -11.92
N GLU A 326 -1.19 9.15 -13.22
CA GLU A 326 -1.88 10.34 -13.72
C GLU A 326 -3.32 10.43 -13.19
N GLU A 327 -4.07 9.34 -13.22
CA GLU A 327 -5.44 9.29 -12.68
C GLU A 327 -5.49 9.58 -11.17
N CYS A 328 -4.59 9.00 -10.38
CA CYS A 328 -4.47 9.33 -8.96
C CYS A 328 -4.12 10.81 -8.72
N LEU A 329 -3.23 11.38 -9.53
CA LEU A 329 -2.87 12.81 -9.44
C LEU A 329 -4.04 13.71 -9.82
N ASN A 330 -4.82 13.35 -10.84
CA ASN A 330 -6.05 14.07 -11.22
C ASN A 330 -7.08 14.08 -10.07
N ILE A 331 -7.19 12.99 -9.31
CA ILE A 331 -8.06 12.95 -8.13
C ILE A 331 -7.53 13.87 -7.01
N LEU A 332 -6.21 13.94 -6.83
CA LEU A 332 -5.61 14.87 -5.87
C LEU A 332 -5.83 16.34 -6.25
N GLU A 333 -5.93 16.67 -7.54
CA GLU A 333 -6.26 18.02 -8.02
C GLU A 333 -7.69 18.47 -7.72
N ASN A 334 -8.52 17.63 -7.06
CA ASN A 334 -9.74 18.12 -6.40
C ASN A 334 -9.42 19.06 -5.22
N ASP A 335 -8.21 19.00 -4.65
CA ASP A 335 -7.71 20.04 -3.75
C ASP A 335 -7.24 21.27 -4.56
N PRO A 336 -7.68 22.50 -4.18
CA PRO A 336 -7.34 23.72 -4.92
C PRO A 336 -5.84 24.00 -5.10
N LEU A 337 -5.01 23.68 -4.09
CA LEU A 337 -3.57 23.94 -4.15
C LEU A 337 -2.87 22.93 -5.07
N PHE A 338 -3.31 21.68 -5.09
CA PHE A 338 -2.83 20.71 -6.07
C PHE A 338 -3.28 21.05 -7.50
N SER A 339 -4.52 21.51 -7.67
CA SER A 339 -5.03 21.99 -8.96
C SER A 339 -4.20 23.16 -9.49
N GLU A 340 -3.91 24.16 -8.64
CA GLU A 340 -3.10 25.32 -9.00
C GLU A 340 -1.65 24.92 -9.33
N ALA A 341 -1.08 23.98 -8.58
CA ALA A 341 0.25 23.44 -8.86
C ALA A 341 0.29 22.63 -10.16
N GLY A 342 -0.81 21.99 -10.56
CA GLY A 342 -0.89 21.13 -11.74
C GLY A 342 -0.05 19.87 -11.57
N VAL A 343 -0.21 19.15 -10.46
CA VAL A 343 0.56 17.95 -10.11
C VAL A 343 0.44 16.84 -11.16
N SER A 344 -0.70 16.70 -11.84
CA SER A 344 -0.94 15.72 -12.91
C SER A 344 0.07 15.82 -14.05
N LYS A 345 0.60 17.03 -14.32
CA LYS A 345 1.63 17.28 -15.35
C LYS A 345 2.94 16.52 -15.07
N LEU A 346 3.19 16.11 -13.83
CA LEU A 346 4.34 15.26 -13.51
C LEU A 346 4.26 13.90 -14.25
N ALA A 347 3.06 13.38 -14.50
CA ALA A 347 2.89 12.16 -15.28
C ALA A 347 3.19 12.36 -16.77
N GLN A 348 3.22 13.60 -17.27
CA GLN A 348 3.55 13.93 -18.66
C GLN A 348 5.06 14.08 -18.88
N PHE A 349 5.87 13.88 -17.85
CA PHE A 349 7.32 13.99 -17.93
C PHE A 349 7.93 12.93 -18.85
N GLU A 350 8.71 13.35 -19.86
CA GLU A 350 9.53 12.46 -20.69
C GLU A 350 11.02 12.69 -20.44
N ASP A 351 11.78 11.60 -20.30
CA ASP A 351 13.23 11.64 -20.02
C ASP A 351 14.03 12.35 -21.14
N LYS A 352 13.48 12.38 -22.37
CA LYS A 352 14.07 13.06 -23.53
C LYS A 352 13.92 14.59 -23.47
N ASP A 353 12.97 15.11 -22.70
CA ASP A 353 12.61 16.53 -22.71
C ASP A 353 13.51 17.41 -21.84
N TYR A 354 14.29 16.83 -20.92
CA TYR A 354 15.11 17.60 -19.98
C TYR A 354 16.51 17.01 -19.74
N PRO A 355 17.60 17.76 -20.01
CA PRO A 355 18.96 17.28 -19.86
C PRO A 355 19.36 17.11 -18.39
N LYS A 356 20.03 16.00 -18.03
CA LYS A 356 20.82 15.64 -16.82
C LYS A 356 20.37 16.08 -15.40
N ASP A 357 19.41 16.98 -15.23
CA ASP A 357 19.08 17.67 -13.98
C ASP A 357 17.56 17.79 -13.76
N TRP A 358 16.77 16.91 -14.38
CA TRP A 358 15.31 16.87 -14.20
C TRP A 358 14.88 16.76 -12.72
N ARG A 359 15.72 16.10 -11.92
CA ARG A 359 15.53 15.98 -10.48
C ARG A 359 15.42 17.38 -9.88
N GLU A 360 16.33 18.31 -10.16
CA GLU A 360 16.31 19.66 -9.58
C GLU A 360 15.06 20.46 -10.00
N ILE A 361 14.52 20.22 -11.19
CA ILE A 361 13.23 20.78 -11.62
C ILE A 361 12.11 20.26 -10.71
N VAL A 362 12.07 18.96 -10.49
CA VAL A 362 11.11 18.32 -9.57
C VAL A 362 11.31 18.82 -8.14
N LYS A 363 12.56 19.01 -7.68
CA LYS A 363 12.86 19.58 -6.35
C LYS A 363 12.24 20.96 -6.19
N THR A 364 12.47 21.80 -7.19
CA THR A 364 11.97 23.17 -7.23
C THR A 364 10.45 23.21 -7.24
N PHE A 365 9.82 22.25 -7.92
CA PHE A 365 8.37 22.06 -7.89
C PHE A 365 7.88 21.67 -6.49
N LEU A 366 8.45 20.62 -5.89
CA LEU A 366 8.05 20.11 -4.58
C LEU A 366 8.24 21.13 -3.45
N ASN A 367 9.27 21.96 -3.51
CA ASN A 367 9.54 23.01 -2.52
C ASN A 367 8.44 24.10 -2.46
N LYS A 368 7.53 24.16 -3.43
CA LYS A 368 6.38 25.08 -3.42
C LYS A 368 5.18 24.52 -2.65
N LEU A 369 5.16 23.22 -2.38
CA LEU A 369 4.06 22.55 -1.70
C LEU A 369 4.20 22.69 -0.18
N SER A 370 3.06 22.71 0.54
CA SER A 370 3.11 22.59 2.00
C SER A 370 3.52 21.18 2.42
N SER A 371 3.92 21.00 3.67
CA SER A 371 4.32 19.68 4.21
C SER A 371 3.23 18.61 4.05
N GLY A 372 1.97 18.97 4.28
CA GLY A 372 0.83 18.05 4.09
C GLY A 372 0.65 17.62 2.63
N HIS A 373 0.80 18.56 1.69
CA HIS A 373 0.75 18.25 0.25
C HIS A 373 1.92 17.38 -0.19
N LEU A 374 3.13 17.68 0.29
CA LEU A 374 4.32 16.89 -0.02
C LEU A 374 4.18 15.45 0.48
N VAL A 375 3.72 15.26 1.72
CA VAL A 375 3.46 13.94 2.30
C VAL A 375 2.41 13.18 1.50
N THR A 376 1.32 13.85 1.12
CA THR A 376 0.23 13.25 0.31
C THR A 376 0.74 12.81 -1.06
N LEU A 377 1.46 13.69 -1.75
CA LEU A 377 2.00 13.44 -3.09
C LEU A 377 3.06 12.33 -3.07
N LEU A 378 3.94 12.32 -2.07
CA LEU A 378 4.91 11.25 -1.87
C LEU A 378 4.21 9.92 -1.58
N SER A 379 3.22 9.93 -0.68
CA SER A 379 2.48 8.73 -0.30
C SER A 379 1.77 8.10 -1.49
N ILE A 380 1.00 8.88 -2.27
CA ILE A 380 0.29 8.34 -3.42
C ILE A 380 1.25 7.85 -4.51
N THR A 381 2.36 8.56 -4.74
CA THR A 381 3.35 8.17 -5.75
C THR A 381 4.03 6.85 -5.35
N LYS A 382 4.41 6.71 -4.07
CA LYS A 382 4.95 5.46 -3.54
C LYS A 382 3.92 4.33 -3.59
N LEU A 383 2.66 4.60 -3.23
CA LEU A 383 1.60 3.60 -3.30
C LEU A 383 1.40 3.10 -4.74
N VAL A 384 1.37 3.99 -5.73
CA VAL A 384 1.26 3.59 -7.16
C VAL A 384 2.46 2.77 -7.63
N GLU A 385 3.66 3.04 -7.12
CA GLU A 385 4.86 2.24 -7.40
C GLU A 385 4.75 0.81 -6.86
N VAL A 386 4.29 0.65 -5.62
CA VAL A 386 4.45 -0.63 -4.86
C VAL A 386 3.20 -1.47 -4.75
N THR A 387 2.01 -0.90 -4.99
CA THR A 387 0.72 -1.62 -4.91
C THR A 387 0.60 -2.62 -6.06
N GLU A 388 0.26 -3.85 -5.70
CA GLU A 388 0.08 -5.02 -6.56
C GLU A 388 -1.33 -5.61 -6.34
N ASP A 389 -1.72 -6.61 -7.13
CA ASP A 389 -2.95 -7.36 -6.91
C ASP A 389 -2.96 -7.92 -5.49
N ARG A 390 -4.09 -7.76 -4.80
CA ARG A 390 -4.26 -8.20 -3.41
C ARG A 390 -3.17 -7.64 -2.48
N SER A 391 -2.85 -6.35 -2.60
CA SER A 391 -2.11 -5.62 -1.58
C SER A 391 -2.96 -5.33 -0.35
N LEU A 392 -2.37 -5.48 0.83
CA LEU A 392 -2.87 -4.89 2.08
C LEU A 392 -2.10 -3.61 2.37
N THR A 393 -2.77 -2.46 2.34
CA THR A 393 -2.18 -1.17 2.70
C THR A 393 -2.69 -0.75 4.08
N LEU A 394 -1.79 -0.45 5.00
CA LEU A 394 -2.11 0.09 6.32
C LEU A 394 -1.78 1.58 6.33
N ILE A 395 -2.72 2.44 6.67
CA ILE A 395 -2.53 3.90 6.72
C ILE A 395 -2.80 4.36 8.14
N ASP A 396 -1.77 4.88 8.82
CA ASP A 396 -1.86 5.34 10.20
C ASP A 396 -2.00 6.86 10.27
N GLU A 397 -3.07 7.33 10.92
CA GLU A 397 -3.41 8.72 11.20
C GLU A 397 -3.15 9.69 10.02
N PRO A 398 -3.78 9.47 8.85
CA PRO A 398 -3.59 10.34 7.69
C PRO A 398 -3.94 11.81 7.99
N GLU A 399 -4.82 12.07 8.96
CA GLU A 399 -5.22 13.41 9.39
C GLU A 399 -4.14 14.23 10.12
N ALA A 400 -3.06 13.61 10.62
CA ALA A 400 -2.11 14.26 11.54
C ALA A 400 -1.51 15.58 10.98
N HIS A 401 -1.42 15.70 9.65
CA HIS A 401 -0.86 16.86 8.97
C HIS A 401 -1.71 17.38 7.79
N LEU A 402 -2.95 16.91 7.65
CA LEU A 402 -3.81 17.20 6.50
C LEU A 402 -5.06 17.97 6.94
N HIS A 403 -5.42 19.01 6.17
CA HIS A 403 -6.72 19.65 6.31
C HIS A 403 -7.83 18.77 5.71
N PRO A 404 -9.10 18.90 6.15
CA PRO A 404 -10.17 17.98 5.75
C PRO A 404 -10.35 17.77 4.23
N PRO A 405 -10.35 18.82 3.38
CA PRO A 405 -10.39 18.64 1.92
C PRO A 405 -9.30 17.73 1.35
N LEU A 406 -8.06 17.89 1.84
CA LEU A 406 -6.92 17.11 1.40
C LEU A 406 -6.98 15.65 1.90
N ILE A 407 -7.54 15.42 3.10
CA ILE A 407 -7.85 14.06 3.58
C ILE A 407 -8.83 13.38 2.62
N SER A 408 -9.93 14.04 2.27
CA SER A 408 -10.92 13.50 1.33
C SER A 408 -10.28 13.18 -0.02
N ALA A 409 -9.54 14.12 -0.61
CA ALA A 409 -8.84 13.90 -1.88
C ALA A 409 -7.85 12.72 -1.82
N TYR A 410 -7.09 12.62 -0.73
CA TYR A 410 -6.15 11.51 -0.50
C TYR A 410 -6.88 10.16 -0.37
N ILE A 411 -7.91 10.05 0.47
CA ILE A 411 -8.68 8.81 0.65
C ILE A 411 -9.37 8.39 -0.65
N ARG A 412 -9.84 9.33 -1.47
CA ARG A 412 -10.38 9.04 -2.80
C ARG A 412 -9.31 8.56 -3.78
N ALA A 413 -8.12 9.17 -3.80
CA ALA A 413 -7.03 8.72 -4.66
C ALA A 413 -6.55 7.31 -4.28
N VAL A 414 -6.44 7.01 -2.98
CA VAL A 414 -6.12 5.67 -2.48
C VAL A 414 -7.22 4.67 -2.84
N SER A 415 -8.49 5.03 -2.69
CA SER A 415 -9.61 4.15 -3.05
C SER A 415 -9.66 3.86 -4.54
N HIS A 416 -9.36 4.83 -5.41
CA HIS A 416 -9.20 4.59 -6.84
C HIS A 416 -8.12 3.54 -7.11
N LEU A 417 -6.92 3.76 -6.55
CA LEU A 417 -5.78 2.84 -6.70
C LEU A 417 -6.10 1.42 -6.20
N MET A 418 -6.72 1.29 -5.03
CA MET A 418 -7.08 -0.01 -4.47
C MET A 418 -8.14 -0.73 -5.32
N SER A 419 -9.08 -0.01 -5.95
CA SER A 419 -10.06 -0.61 -6.85
C SER A 419 -9.40 -1.16 -8.10
N GLU A 420 -8.51 -0.38 -8.71
CA GLU A 420 -7.79 -0.78 -9.92
C GLU A 420 -6.86 -1.98 -9.70
N ARG A 421 -6.28 -2.09 -8.51
CA ARG A 421 -5.32 -3.13 -8.15
C ARG A 421 -5.93 -4.24 -7.32
N ASN A 422 -7.26 -4.31 -7.18
CA ASN A 422 -7.93 -5.30 -6.33
C ASN A 422 -7.24 -5.44 -4.95
N GLY A 423 -6.88 -4.30 -4.38
CA GLY A 423 -6.23 -4.16 -3.09
C GLY A 423 -7.21 -3.66 -2.01
N VAL A 424 -6.72 -3.58 -0.78
CA VAL A 424 -7.46 -3.01 0.35
C VAL A 424 -6.56 -2.08 1.15
N ALA A 425 -7.10 -0.95 1.58
CA ALA A 425 -6.46 -0.10 2.56
C ALA A 425 -7.22 -0.13 3.89
N ILE A 426 -6.53 -0.43 4.99
CA ILE A 426 -7.03 -0.26 6.35
C ILE A 426 -6.51 1.06 6.88
N VAL A 427 -7.41 1.97 7.22
CA VAL A 427 -7.08 3.31 7.70
C VAL A 427 -7.33 3.39 9.20
N ALA A 428 -6.27 3.45 9.99
CA ALA A 428 -6.37 3.76 11.41
C ALA A 428 -6.47 5.27 11.59
N THR A 429 -7.55 5.74 12.22
CA THR A 429 -7.82 7.18 12.30
C THR A 429 -8.51 7.54 13.62
N HIS A 430 -8.44 8.81 13.99
CA HIS A 430 -9.29 9.47 14.98
C HIS A 430 -10.19 10.53 14.32
N SER A 431 -10.09 10.73 13.00
CA SER A 431 -10.82 11.74 12.25
C SER A 431 -12.12 11.19 11.65
N PRO A 432 -13.29 11.74 12.04
CA PRO A 432 -14.56 11.39 11.41
C PRO A 432 -14.66 11.82 9.94
N VAL A 433 -13.75 12.66 9.43
CA VAL A 433 -13.70 13.04 8.01
C VAL A 433 -13.43 11.82 7.12
N VAL A 434 -12.59 10.88 7.59
CA VAL A 434 -12.34 9.62 6.86
C VAL A 434 -13.62 8.79 6.73
N LEU A 435 -14.47 8.80 7.77
CA LEU A 435 -15.74 8.07 7.77
C LEU A 435 -16.72 8.59 6.73
N GLN A 436 -16.66 9.88 6.38
CA GLN A 436 -17.51 10.46 5.32
C GLN A 436 -17.21 9.86 3.94
N GLU A 437 -16.02 9.29 3.74
CA GLU A 437 -15.56 8.74 2.46
C GLU A 437 -15.77 7.22 2.34
N VAL A 438 -16.31 6.57 3.38
CA VAL A 438 -16.48 5.11 3.43
C VAL A 438 -17.87 4.70 3.90
N ARG A 439 -18.28 3.49 3.54
CA ARG A 439 -19.57 2.91 3.95
C ARG A 439 -19.52 2.41 5.39
N SER A 440 -20.68 2.36 6.04
CA SER A 440 -20.81 1.88 7.43
C SER A 440 -20.30 0.44 7.65
N ASP A 441 -20.52 -0.46 6.69
CA ASP A 441 -20.01 -1.84 6.69
C ASP A 441 -18.50 -1.94 6.44
N CYS A 442 -17.83 -0.82 6.14
CA CYS A 442 -16.39 -0.69 6.02
C CYS A 442 -15.75 0.04 7.21
N VAL A 443 -16.51 0.32 8.26
CA VAL A 443 -16.04 1.03 9.46
C VAL A 443 -16.06 0.09 10.67
N TRP A 444 -14.99 0.13 11.47
CA TRP A 444 -14.90 -0.49 12.78
C TRP A 444 -14.61 0.58 13.83
N ILE A 445 -15.45 0.65 14.86
CA ILE A 445 -15.29 1.52 16.02
C ILE A 445 -14.63 0.69 17.13
N LEU A 446 -13.39 1.00 17.46
CA LEU A 446 -12.66 0.37 18.56
C LEU A 446 -12.85 1.14 19.86
N ASN A 447 -13.30 0.42 20.88
CA ASN A 447 -13.43 0.92 22.24
C ASN A 447 -12.57 0.10 23.20
N ARG A 448 -12.09 0.74 24.27
CA ARG A 448 -11.34 0.07 25.32
C ARG A 448 -11.78 0.54 26.70
N THR A 449 -12.15 -0.40 27.55
CA THR A 449 -12.48 -0.14 28.97
C THR A 449 -11.61 -1.02 29.85
N GLY A 450 -10.57 -0.42 30.44
CA GLY A 450 -9.56 -1.15 31.20
C GLY A 450 -8.80 -2.16 30.33
N LYS A 451 -8.92 -3.46 30.65
CA LYS A 451 -8.28 -4.55 29.91
C LYS A 451 -9.10 -5.06 28.72
N TYR A 452 -10.39 -4.71 28.65
CA TYR A 452 -11.30 -5.21 27.63
C TYR A 452 -11.32 -4.28 26.41
N VAL A 453 -11.33 -4.89 25.23
CA VAL A 453 -11.48 -4.22 23.95
C VAL A 453 -12.84 -4.62 23.38
N SER A 454 -13.53 -3.72 22.68
CA SER A 454 -14.65 -4.05 21.81
C SER A 454 -14.42 -3.46 20.43
N ALA A 455 -15.01 -4.09 19.42
CA ALA A 455 -15.00 -3.63 18.04
C ALA A 455 -16.42 -3.70 17.51
N ASP A 456 -16.98 -2.54 17.21
CA ASP A 456 -18.40 -2.39 16.88
C ASP A 456 -18.55 -1.74 15.49
N ARG A 457 -19.62 -2.06 14.77
CA ARG A 457 -19.98 -1.35 13.53
C ARG A 457 -20.81 -0.10 13.88
N PRO A 458 -20.69 1.00 13.10
CA PRO A 458 -21.61 2.12 13.24
C PRO A 458 -23.06 1.69 13.07
N GLN A 459 -23.97 2.34 13.80
CA GLN A 459 -25.42 2.12 13.71
C GLN A 459 -26.09 2.97 12.61
N ILE A 460 -25.32 3.87 12.00
CA ILE A 460 -25.75 4.77 10.94
C ILE A 460 -24.88 4.56 9.70
N GLU A 461 -25.40 4.97 8.53
CA GLU A 461 -24.57 5.08 7.34
C GLU A 461 -23.53 6.21 7.53
N THR A 462 -22.29 5.96 7.10
CA THR A 462 -21.19 6.91 7.27
C THR A 462 -20.86 7.69 6.00
N PHE A 463 -21.07 7.08 4.83
CA PHE A 463 -20.74 7.71 3.54
C PHE A 463 -21.57 8.99 3.32
N GLY A 464 -20.90 10.14 3.24
CA GLY A 464 -21.53 11.45 3.07
C GLY A 464 -22.27 12.01 4.30
N GLU A 465 -22.18 11.37 5.47
CA GLU A 465 -22.86 11.82 6.69
C GLU A 465 -22.20 13.06 7.30
N ASN A 466 -22.91 13.80 8.15
CA ASN A 466 -22.39 14.97 8.84
C ASN A 466 -21.30 14.60 9.86
N VAL A 467 -20.17 15.32 9.84
CA VAL A 467 -19.03 15.13 10.77
C VAL A 467 -19.46 15.16 12.24
N GLY A 468 -20.40 16.03 12.63
CA GLY A 468 -20.90 16.11 14.00
C GLY A 468 -21.70 14.86 14.41
N THR A 469 -22.52 14.33 13.50
CA THR A 469 -23.21 13.04 13.69
C THR A 469 -22.21 11.90 13.86
N LEU A 470 -21.21 11.82 12.98
CA LEU A 470 -20.15 10.81 13.04
C LEU A 470 -19.30 10.92 14.31
N THR A 471 -18.98 12.14 14.72
CA THR A 471 -18.26 12.40 15.98
C THR A 471 -19.05 11.87 17.17
N ARG A 472 -20.37 12.08 17.20
CA ARG A 472 -21.21 11.54 18.25
C ARG A 472 -21.29 10.02 18.18
N GLU A 473 -21.46 9.45 17.00
CA GLU A 473 -21.51 7.99 16.81
C GLU A 473 -20.26 7.31 17.38
N VAL A 474 -19.07 7.84 17.06
CA VAL A 474 -17.79 7.26 17.47
C VAL A 474 -17.43 7.59 18.93
N PHE A 475 -17.68 8.82 19.37
CA PHE A 475 -17.16 9.35 20.64
C PHE A 475 -18.23 9.65 21.69
N SER A 476 -19.45 9.10 21.55
CA SER A 476 -20.62 9.36 22.42
C SER A 476 -20.30 9.53 23.91
N HIS A 477 -19.47 8.66 24.51
CA HIS A 477 -19.16 8.74 25.96
C HIS A 477 -18.17 9.85 26.38
N GLU A 478 -17.39 10.42 25.44
CA GLU A 478 -16.36 11.44 25.71
C GLU A 478 -16.86 12.85 25.43
N VAL A 479 -17.60 13.00 24.33
CA VAL A 479 -18.20 14.26 23.93
C VAL A 479 -19.10 14.77 25.06
N VAL A 480 -19.84 13.89 25.72
CA VAL A 480 -20.71 14.24 26.85
C VAL A 480 -19.94 14.78 28.06
N ASN A 481 -18.65 14.45 28.21
CA ASN A 481 -17.87 14.73 29.42
C ASN A 481 -16.79 15.82 29.24
N THR A 482 -16.65 16.42 28.05
CA THR A 482 -15.56 17.35 27.73
C THR A 482 -16.02 18.62 27.00
N GLY A 483 -15.17 19.65 26.99
CA GLY A 483 -15.36 20.87 26.21
C GLY A 483 -16.68 21.63 26.45
N PHE A 484 -17.24 22.18 25.38
CA PHE A 484 -18.48 22.97 25.44
C PHE A 484 -19.71 22.13 25.82
N TYR A 485 -19.72 20.83 25.50
CA TYR A 485 -20.81 19.92 25.86
C TYR A 485 -21.01 19.88 27.38
N LYS A 486 -19.92 19.71 28.14
CA LYS A 486 -19.97 19.73 29.60
C LYS A 486 -20.44 21.09 30.14
N MET A 487 -19.93 22.20 29.59
CA MET A 487 -20.38 23.54 29.99
C MET A 487 -21.88 23.74 29.79
N ILE A 488 -22.41 23.30 28.64
CA ILE A 488 -23.84 23.39 28.32
C ILE A 488 -24.65 22.42 29.18
N ALA A 489 -24.16 21.21 29.43
CA ALA A 489 -24.83 20.24 30.29
C ALA A 489 -24.92 20.73 31.73
N ASP A 490 -23.84 21.29 32.28
CA ASP A 490 -23.83 21.85 33.63
C ASP A 490 -24.70 23.10 33.72
N ALA A 491 -24.69 23.98 32.72
CA ALA A 491 -25.62 25.11 32.65
C ALA A 491 -27.09 24.63 32.57
N SER A 492 -27.37 23.57 31.79
CA SER A 492 -28.72 23.01 31.65
C SER A 492 -29.21 22.29 32.91
N LYS A 493 -28.31 21.89 33.81
CA LYS A 493 -28.68 21.42 35.15
C LYS A 493 -29.14 22.58 36.03
N THR A 494 -28.47 23.73 35.96
CA THR A 494 -28.78 24.93 36.76
C THR A 494 -30.04 25.64 36.29
N PHE A 495 -30.18 25.84 34.98
CA PHE A 495 -31.28 26.60 34.38
C PHE A 495 -32.44 25.69 33.92
N SER A 496 -33.62 26.27 33.74
CA SER A 496 -34.87 25.52 33.45
C SER A 496 -35.41 25.78 32.05
N THR A 497 -34.97 26.85 31.40
CA THR A 497 -35.39 27.22 30.05
C THR A 497 -34.19 27.35 29.11
N PHE A 498 -34.43 27.15 27.81
CA PHE A 498 -33.40 27.38 26.80
C PHE A 498 -32.89 28.82 26.81
N ASP A 499 -33.79 29.80 26.98
CA ASP A 499 -33.43 31.22 26.94
C ASP A 499 -32.51 31.60 28.11
N GLU A 500 -32.73 31.05 29.31
CA GLU A 500 -31.82 31.21 30.45
C GLU A 500 -30.42 30.65 30.15
N VAL A 501 -30.34 29.44 29.60
CA VAL A 501 -29.06 28.83 29.21
C VAL A 501 -28.37 29.68 28.14
N ASN A 502 -29.10 30.11 27.11
CA ASN A 502 -28.52 30.91 26.03
C ASN A 502 -28.03 32.28 26.53
N ASN A 503 -28.79 32.92 27.43
CA ASN A 503 -28.39 34.18 28.07
C ASN A 503 -27.17 34.01 28.98
N TYR A 504 -27.05 32.89 29.70
CA TYR A 504 -25.85 32.57 30.49
C TYR A 504 -24.58 32.57 29.62
N PHE A 505 -24.69 32.08 28.39
CA PHE A 505 -23.61 32.15 27.38
C PHE A 505 -23.61 33.44 26.54
N SER A 506 -24.24 34.51 27.04
CA SER A 506 -24.30 35.82 26.38
C SER A 506 -24.83 35.76 24.93
N ASN A 507 -25.76 34.83 24.66
CA ASN A 507 -26.33 34.55 23.35
C ASN A 507 -25.29 34.13 22.28
N ARG A 508 -24.16 33.55 22.69
CA ARG A 508 -23.07 33.12 21.79
C ARG A 508 -23.06 31.63 21.48
N LEU A 509 -24.17 30.92 21.71
CA LEU A 509 -24.26 29.49 21.38
C LEU A 509 -24.41 29.27 19.87
N GLY A 510 -23.48 28.49 19.29
CA GLY A 510 -23.58 27.99 17.91
C GLY A 510 -24.79 27.08 17.67
N ALA A 511 -25.04 26.67 16.43
CA ALA A 511 -26.21 25.85 16.09
C ALA A 511 -26.25 24.51 16.85
N GLU A 512 -25.13 23.78 16.89
CA GLU A 512 -25.03 22.51 17.62
C GLU A 512 -25.23 22.69 19.13
N ALA A 513 -24.56 23.69 19.71
CA ALA A 513 -24.70 24.04 21.11
C ALA A 513 -26.15 24.39 21.48
N ARG A 514 -26.87 25.12 20.62
CA ARG A 514 -28.29 25.44 20.82
C ARG A 514 -29.17 24.19 20.73
N ALA A 515 -28.90 23.31 19.77
CA ALA A 515 -29.62 22.04 19.63
C ALA A 515 -29.43 21.15 20.86
N LEU A 516 -28.19 21.05 21.36
CA LEU A 516 -27.86 20.33 22.58
C LEU A 516 -28.59 20.90 23.81
N ALA A 517 -28.50 22.21 24.03
CA ALA A 517 -29.16 22.88 25.15
C ALA A 517 -30.68 22.64 25.14
N ARG A 518 -31.32 22.75 23.97
CA ARG A 518 -32.76 22.46 23.80
C ARG A 518 -33.09 21.01 24.12
N SER A 519 -32.27 20.07 23.64
CA SER A 519 -32.45 18.64 23.90
C SER A 519 -32.38 18.33 25.39
N LEU A 520 -31.36 18.84 26.09
CA LEU A 520 -31.16 18.61 27.53
C LEU A 520 -32.27 19.23 28.38
N ILE A 521 -32.70 20.46 28.07
CA ILE A 521 -33.81 21.11 28.78
C ILE A 521 -35.14 20.36 28.55
N ASN A 522 -35.40 19.91 27.31
CA ASN A 522 -36.60 19.12 27.02
C ASN A 522 -36.59 17.76 27.73
N LYS A 523 -35.43 17.10 27.80
CA LYS A 523 -35.27 15.86 28.55
C LYS A 523 -35.54 16.08 30.05
N LYS A 524 -34.93 17.11 30.64
CA LYS A 524 -35.17 17.51 32.04
C LYS A 524 -36.65 17.79 32.33
N LYS A 525 -37.37 18.45 31.40
CA LYS A 525 -38.82 18.64 31.51
C LYS A 525 -39.57 17.31 31.49
N ARG A 526 -39.27 16.40 30.57
CA ARG A 526 -39.91 15.06 30.55
C ARG A 526 -39.66 14.29 31.85
N ASP A 527 -38.42 14.24 32.31
CA ASP A 527 -38.00 13.54 33.52
C ASP A 527 -38.54 14.17 34.84
N SER A 528 -39.21 15.33 34.77
CA SER A 528 -39.87 15.98 35.91
C SER A 528 -41.40 15.87 35.88
N TYR A 529 -41.96 15.28 34.82
CA TYR A 529 -43.39 14.96 34.69
C TYR A 529 -43.68 13.46 34.83
N ASP A 530 -42.65 12.61 34.80
CA ASP A 530 -42.67 11.22 35.27
C ASP A 530 -42.16 11.15 36.72
#